data_AF-A0AAD2CR87-F1
#
_entry.id   AF-A0AAD2CR87-F1
#
_cell.length_a   1.000
_cell.length_b   1.000
_cell.length_c   1.000
_cell.angle_alpha   90.00
_cell.angle_beta   90.00
_cell.angle_gamma   90.00
#
_symmetry.space_group_name_H-M   'P 1'
#
loop_
_entity.id
_entity.type
_entity.pdbx_description
1 polymer ?
#
loop_
_entity_poly.entity_id
_entity_poly.type
_entity_poly.pdbx_seq_one_letter_code
_entity_poly.pdbx_strand_id
1 'polypeptide(L)'
;MFALVSRTGTRIVHSSHAILSQISSRSSSSSQRDLPDLAFVLENFTIHDVENRENGSTEYILLPPEKTLSDISADPSVKFASIFRHRNILFAARSFHDQYSLEDICLPLVEIALKEAGENGEQPQAVASLNGLCDWVDSAIRGNIHSEELSRLQQNDQASFEAVQAIATGIPRSGHSVVGEGTYLDGTAGWKALSVEFLLQGMSKECNLYKQRNARLVSIEHMADRSPAYLQSAGGAMARLFFL
;
A
#
# COMPACT_ATOMS: atom_id res chain seq x y z
N MET A 1 7.30 13.37 46.98
CA MET A 1 8.36 13.29 45.96
C MET A 1 8.57 11.83 45.63
N PHE A 2 7.81 11.30 44.68
CA PHE A 2 7.91 9.89 44.23
C PHE A 2 8.14 9.90 42.73
N ALA A 3 9.29 9.36 42.32
CA ALA A 3 9.65 9.14 40.93
C ALA A 3 9.01 7.83 40.45
N LEU A 4 8.16 7.92 39.43
CA LEU A 4 7.65 6.78 38.67
C LEU A 4 8.54 6.60 37.45
N VAL A 5 9.37 5.57 37.49
CA VAL A 5 10.15 5.08 36.35
C VAL A 5 9.19 4.34 35.42
N SER A 6 8.91 4.94 34.26
CA SER A 6 8.14 4.29 33.18
C SER A 6 9.08 3.42 32.36
N ARG A 7 8.85 2.10 32.39
CA ARG A 7 9.54 1.11 31.54
C ARG A 7 8.83 1.06 30.18
N THR A 8 9.49 1.54 29.13
CA THR A 8 9.17 1.16 27.74
C THR A 8 9.69 -0.25 27.50
N GLY A 9 8.77 -1.21 27.36
CA GLY A 9 9.10 -2.60 27.05
C GLY A 9 9.25 -2.79 25.54
N THR A 10 10.48 -2.92 25.06
CA THR A 10 10.77 -3.48 23.74
C THR A 10 10.52 -4.99 23.80
N ARG A 11 9.58 -5.51 22.99
CA ARG A 11 9.31 -6.96 22.93
C ARG A 11 10.06 -7.55 21.73
N ILE A 12 11.26 -8.04 21.97
CA ILE A 12 12.07 -8.76 20.97
C ILE A 12 11.57 -10.21 20.92
N VAL A 13 11.12 -10.68 19.75
CA VAL A 13 10.83 -12.10 19.52
C VAL A 13 12.10 -12.76 18.98
N HIS A 14 12.76 -13.58 19.80
CA HIS A 14 14.01 -14.26 19.43
C HIS A 14 13.76 -15.57 18.65
N SER A 15 14.56 -15.80 17.60
CA SER A 15 14.90 -17.12 17.06
C SER A 15 16.43 -17.27 17.05
N SER A 16 16.95 -18.46 17.35
CA SER A 16 18.37 -18.71 17.69
C SER A 16 19.17 -19.47 16.62
N HIS A 17 20.33 -18.90 16.25
CA HIS A 17 21.64 -19.46 15.84
C HIS A 17 21.80 -20.53 14.72
N ALA A 18 22.60 -20.19 13.69
CA ALA A 18 23.99 -20.69 13.45
C ALA A 18 24.72 -19.92 12.31
N ILE A 19 26.06 -19.85 12.37
CA ILE A 19 26.99 -19.00 11.58
C ILE A 19 27.84 -19.85 10.61
N LEU A 20 28.11 -19.40 9.35
CA LEU A 20 29.45 -19.18 8.72
C LEU A 20 29.54 -19.30 7.18
N SER A 21 30.11 -18.22 6.59
CA SER A 21 31.10 -18.12 5.48
C SER A 21 30.71 -18.44 4.02
N GLN A 22 30.88 -17.48 3.09
CA GLN A 22 32.11 -17.27 2.30
C GLN A 22 32.03 -16.02 1.39
N ILE A 23 33.16 -15.32 1.23
CA ILE A 23 33.40 -14.13 0.40
C ILE A 23 34.30 -14.49 -0.80
N SER A 24 33.90 -14.09 -2.01
CA SER A 24 34.73 -13.59 -3.14
C SER A 24 33.91 -13.67 -4.44
N SER A 25 33.88 -12.72 -5.38
CA SER A 25 34.89 -11.76 -5.86
C SER A 25 34.22 -10.65 -6.72
N ARG A 26 34.90 -9.49 -6.84
CA ARG A 26 34.44 -8.26 -7.50
C ARG A 26 34.50 -8.29 -9.03
N SER A 27 33.53 -7.64 -9.68
CA SER A 27 33.74 -6.87 -10.92
C SER A 27 32.86 -5.62 -10.94
N SER A 28 33.45 -4.48 -11.30
CA SER A 28 32.92 -3.13 -11.20
C SER A 28 31.99 -2.73 -12.36
N SER A 29 30.74 -2.39 -12.06
CA SER A 29 29.87 -1.56 -12.90
C SER A 29 28.71 -0.98 -12.10
N SER A 30 28.68 0.35 -11.93
CA SER A 30 27.65 1.16 -11.24
C SER A 30 27.32 0.75 -9.79
N SER A 31 27.26 1.73 -8.88
CA SER A 31 27.00 1.51 -7.46
C SER A 31 25.54 1.10 -7.16
N GLN A 32 25.03 0.05 -7.80
CA GLN A 32 23.99 -0.78 -7.22
C GLN A 32 24.62 -1.41 -5.99
N ARG A 33 24.16 -0.99 -4.80
CA ARG A 33 24.44 -1.79 -3.60
C ARG A 33 23.86 -3.17 -3.90
N ASP A 34 24.69 -4.20 -3.87
CA ASP A 34 24.24 -5.59 -3.93
C ASP A 34 23.37 -5.82 -2.70
N LEU A 35 22.07 -5.53 -2.85
CA LEU A 35 21.08 -5.82 -1.84
C LEU A 35 20.90 -7.35 -1.81
N PRO A 36 20.70 -7.93 -0.61
CA PRO A 36 20.53 -9.38 -0.47
C PRO A 36 19.32 -9.92 -1.24
N ASP A 37 19.30 -11.23 -1.49
CA ASP A 37 18.09 -11.87 -2.01
C ASP A 37 16.96 -11.87 -0.98
N LEU A 38 15.72 -12.04 -1.46
CA LEU A 38 14.53 -12.00 -0.63
C LEU A 38 14.54 -13.04 0.49
N ALA A 39 15.02 -14.26 0.24
CA ALA A 39 15.02 -15.32 1.25
C ALA A 39 15.94 -14.95 2.41
N PHE A 40 17.14 -14.45 2.11
CA PHE A 40 18.05 -13.93 3.11
C PHE A 40 17.41 -12.81 3.94
N VAL A 41 16.74 -11.86 3.28
CA VAL A 41 16.05 -10.76 3.97
C VAL A 41 15.00 -11.30 4.94
N LEU A 42 14.09 -12.15 4.48
CA LEU A 42 12.99 -12.66 5.30
C LEU A 42 13.47 -13.53 6.48
N GLU A 43 14.63 -14.19 6.34
CA GLU A 43 15.22 -15.02 7.41
C GLU A 43 15.98 -14.19 8.46
N ASN A 44 16.68 -13.12 8.04
CA ASN A 44 17.65 -12.44 8.89
C ASN A 44 17.22 -11.06 9.37
N PHE A 45 16.20 -10.46 8.75
CA PHE A 45 15.76 -9.11 9.10
C PHE A 45 14.79 -9.14 10.28
N THR A 46 14.77 -8.03 11.02
CA THR A 46 13.96 -7.90 12.23
C THR A 46 12.76 -7.00 11.97
N ILE A 47 11.61 -7.43 12.46
CA ILE A 47 10.37 -6.64 12.44
C ILE A 47 10.29 -5.86 13.74
N HIS A 48 10.08 -4.55 13.62
CA HIS A 48 9.87 -3.64 14.72
C HIS A 48 8.46 -3.06 14.68
N ASP A 49 7.82 -2.90 15.82
CA ASP A 49 6.57 -2.17 15.99
C ASP A 49 6.82 -0.77 16.57
N VAL A 50 6.18 0.24 15.99
CA VAL A 50 6.26 1.64 16.43
C VAL A 50 4.86 2.17 16.66
N GLU A 51 4.49 2.34 17.92
CA GLU A 51 3.21 2.92 18.28
C GLU A 51 3.24 4.45 18.17
N ASN A 52 2.39 5.00 17.30
CA ASN A 52 2.10 6.42 17.23
C ASN A 52 1.00 6.76 18.22
N ARG A 53 1.40 7.35 19.36
CA ARG A 53 0.48 7.73 20.44
C ARG A 53 -0.51 8.84 20.07
N GLU A 54 -0.22 9.65 19.07
CA GLU A 54 -1.09 10.76 18.68
C GLU A 54 -2.34 10.27 17.96
N ASN A 55 -2.20 9.24 17.13
CA ASN A 55 -3.29 8.70 16.33
C ASN A 55 -3.65 7.25 16.67
N GLY A 56 -2.97 6.61 17.63
CA GLY A 56 -3.23 5.24 18.07
C GLY A 56 -2.95 4.18 17.00
N SER A 57 -2.12 4.48 16.01
CA SER A 57 -1.72 3.53 14.97
C SER A 57 -0.36 2.92 15.28
N THR A 58 -0.15 1.67 14.89
CA THR A 58 1.13 0.96 14.97
C THR A 58 1.72 0.83 13.57
N GLU A 59 2.97 1.23 13.37
CA GLU A 59 3.73 0.91 12.16
C GLU A 59 4.59 -0.34 12.42
N TYR A 60 4.46 -1.37 11.59
CA TYR A 60 5.39 -2.50 11.58
C TYR A 60 6.42 -2.27 10.48
N ILE A 61 7.70 -2.38 10.82
CA ILE A 61 8.82 -1.98 9.98
C ILE A 61 9.81 -3.14 9.89
N LEU A 62 10.19 -3.53 8.68
CA LEU A 62 11.25 -4.50 8.43
C LEU A 62 12.59 -3.78 8.30
N LEU A 63 13.55 -4.12 9.16
CA LEU A 63 14.90 -3.53 9.19
C LEU A 63 15.99 -4.61 9.12
N PRO A 64 17.17 -4.29 8.55
CA PRO A 64 18.36 -5.11 8.70
C PRO A 64 18.70 -5.36 10.17
N PRO A 65 19.29 -6.51 10.52
CA PRO A 65 19.56 -6.89 11.92
C PRO A 65 20.52 -5.93 12.66
N GLU A 66 21.38 -5.22 11.93
CA GLU A 66 22.31 -4.24 12.48
C GLU A 66 21.71 -2.84 12.64
N LYS A 67 20.47 -2.63 12.18
CA LYS A 67 19.77 -1.34 12.22
C LYS A 67 18.73 -1.31 13.33
N THR A 68 18.45 -0.10 13.79
CA THR A 68 17.54 0.21 14.88
C THR A 68 16.54 1.28 14.45
N LEU A 69 15.48 1.46 15.24
CA LEU A 69 14.51 2.52 15.01
C LEU A 69 15.12 3.93 14.99
N SER A 70 16.18 4.17 15.75
CA SER A 70 16.88 5.46 15.74
C SER A 70 17.61 5.74 14.42
N ASP A 71 18.02 4.70 13.70
CA ASP A 71 18.69 4.87 12.40
C ASP A 71 17.73 5.41 11.34
N ILE A 72 16.43 5.11 11.45
CA ILE A 72 15.40 5.61 10.54
C ILE A 72 15.32 7.14 10.54
N SER A 73 15.49 7.77 11.70
CA SER A 73 15.47 9.24 11.80
C SER A 73 16.64 9.90 11.08
N ALA A 74 17.79 9.22 11.03
CA ALA A 74 18.97 9.68 10.30
C ALA A 74 18.86 9.36 8.79
N ASP A 75 18.31 8.20 8.45
CA ASP A 75 18.16 7.73 7.09
C ASP A 75 16.88 6.86 6.94
N PRO A 76 15.77 7.43 6.44
CA PRO A 76 14.54 6.67 6.20
C PRO A 76 14.68 5.52 5.19
N SER A 77 15.72 5.55 4.34
CA SER A 77 15.95 4.52 3.32
C SER A 77 16.48 3.20 3.87
N VAL A 78 16.76 3.12 5.18
CA VAL A 78 17.10 1.87 5.86
C VAL A 78 15.90 0.94 6.04
N LYS A 79 14.67 1.46 5.91
CA LYS A 79 13.45 0.65 5.90
C LYS A 79 13.44 -0.23 4.66
N PHE A 80 13.12 -1.51 4.81
CA PHE A 80 12.90 -2.39 3.65
C PHE A 80 11.43 -2.47 3.29
N ALA A 81 10.59 -2.60 4.31
CA ALA A 81 9.15 -2.64 4.17
C ALA A 81 8.47 -2.02 5.39
N SER A 82 7.24 -1.54 5.21
CA SER A 82 6.39 -1.09 6.31
C SER A 82 4.92 -1.36 6.03
N ILE A 83 4.13 -1.55 7.09
CA ILE A 83 2.66 -1.53 7.05
C ILE A 83 2.14 -0.87 8.32
N PHE A 84 1.00 -0.18 8.22
CA PHE A 84 0.33 0.40 9.37
C PHE A 84 -0.87 -0.45 9.78
N ARG A 85 -1.14 -0.45 11.08
CA ARG A 85 -2.38 -0.93 11.68
C ARG A 85 -2.97 0.17 12.54
N HIS A 86 -4.28 0.39 12.42
CA HIS A 86 -5.06 1.21 13.32
C HIS A 86 -6.27 0.39 13.78
N ARG A 87 -6.30 0.01 15.06
CA ARG A 87 -7.26 -0.96 15.61
C ARG A 87 -7.21 -2.27 14.82
N ASN A 88 -8.31 -2.67 14.19
CA ASN A 88 -8.42 -3.85 13.34
C ASN A 88 -8.16 -3.57 11.84
N ILE A 89 -7.70 -2.38 11.46
CA ILE A 89 -7.53 -1.99 10.04
C ILE A 89 -6.05 -1.93 9.67
N LEU A 90 -5.66 -2.68 8.64
CA LEU A 90 -4.33 -2.64 8.02
C LEU A 90 -4.33 -1.69 6.80
N PHE A 91 -3.27 -0.93 6.59
CA PHE A 91 -3.17 0.00 5.45
C PHE A 91 -1.72 0.45 5.20
N ALA A 92 -1.52 1.12 4.05
CA ALA A 92 -0.28 1.77 3.67
C ALA A 92 0.95 0.85 3.68
N ALA A 93 0.79 -0.36 3.14
CA ALA A 93 1.91 -1.26 2.86
C ALA A 93 2.87 -0.62 1.86
N ARG A 94 4.18 -0.69 2.12
CA ARG A 94 5.23 -0.12 1.26
C ARG A 94 6.44 -1.04 1.21
N SER A 95 7.01 -1.18 0.01
CA SER A 95 8.38 -1.62 -0.22
C SER A 95 9.22 -0.37 -0.51
N PHE A 96 10.39 -0.27 0.09
CA PHE A 96 11.31 0.87 -0.10
C PHE A 96 12.44 0.57 -1.08
N HIS A 97 12.50 -0.66 -1.60
CA HIS A 97 13.49 -1.07 -2.59
C HIS A 97 12.79 -1.79 -3.76
N ASP A 98 12.95 -1.26 -4.96
CA ASP A 98 12.24 -1.70 -6.17
C ASP A 98 12.50 -3.16 -6.56
N GLN A 99 13.60 -3.74 -6.07
CA GLN A 99 13.95 -5.13 -6.34
C GLN A 99 13.06 -6.15 -5.63
N TYR A 100 12.36 -5.75 -4.57
CA TYR A 100 11.42 -6.62 -3.86
C TYR A 100 10.00 -6.28 -4.25
N SER A 101 9.23 -7.30 -4.62
CA SER A 101 7.78 -7.16 -4.76
C SER A 101 7.20 -6.73 -3.41
N LEU A 102 6.19 -5.86 -3.45
CA LEU A 102 5.49 -5.43 -2.24
C LEU A 102 4.79 -6.62 -1.58
N GLU A 103 4.25 -7.50 -2.42
CA GLU A 103 3.52 -8.70 -2.06
C GLU A 103 4.37 -9.67 -1.23
N ASP A 104 5.64 -9.87 -1.58
CA ASP A 104 6.47 -10.84 -0.89
C ASP A 104 7.17 -10.23 0.34
N ILE A 105 7.71 -9.00 0.22
CA ILE A 105 8.49 -8.39 1.30
C ILE A 105 7.63 -7.96 2.49
N CYS A 106 6.37 -7.58 2.25
CA CYS A 106 5.46 -7.14 3.31
C CYS A 106 4.70 -8.31 3.95
N LEU A 107 4.80 -9.53 3.42
CA LEU A 107 3.97 -10.65 3.86
C LEU A 107 4.13 -10.97 5.36
N PRO A 108 5.35 -11.04 5.94
CA PRO A 108 5.50 -11.25 7.38
C PRO A 108 4.91 -10.11 8.23
N LEU A 109 4.96 -8.87 7.72
CA LEU A 109 4.37 -7.72 8.41
C LEU A 109 2.85 -7.82 8.47
N VAL A 110 2.22 -8.27 7.38
CA VAL A 110 0.78 -8.54 7.34
C VAL A 110 0.40 -9.61 8.36
N GLU A 111 1.17 -10.69 8.48
CA GLU A 111 0.87 -11.77 9.43
C GLU A 111 0.85 -11.30 10.88
N ILE A 112 1.85 -10.52 11.29
CA ILE A 112 1.91 -9.96 12.64
C ILE A 112 0.78 -8.95 12.85
N ALA A 113 0.57 -8.04 11.90
CA ALA A 113 -0.49 -7.04 11.99
C ALA A 113 -1.89 -7.67 12.05
N LEU A 114 -2.12 -8.76 11.30
CA LEU A 114 -3.39 -9.51 11.32
C LEU A 114 -3.65 -10.19 12.66
N LYS A 115 -2.62 -10.83 13.20
CA LYS A 115 -2.71 -11.47 14.51
C LYS A 115 -3.13 -10.44 15.56
N GLU A 116 -2.45 -9.29 15.60
CA GLU A 116 -2.72 -8.22 16.57
C GLU A 116 -4.06 -7.50 16.31
N ALA A 117 -4.47 -7.34 15.05
CA ALA A 117 -5.78 -6.80 14.69
C ALA A 117 -6.94 -7.67 15.18
N GLY A 118 -6.73 -8.98 15.33
CA GLY A 118 -7.74 -9.95 15.77
C GLY A 118 -7.75 -10.26 17.28
N GLU A 119 -6.80 -9.75 18.08
CA GLU A 119 -6.61 -10.17 19.49
C GLU A 119 -7.85 -9.96 20.38
N ASN A 120 -8.72 -9.00 20.03
CA ASN A 120 -9.94 -8.68 20.78
C ASN A 120 -11.22 -9.28 20.16
N GLY A 121 -11.08 -10.25 19.25
CA GLY A 121 -12.21 -10.82 18.51
C GLY A 121 -12.81 -9.88 17.46
N GLU A 122 -12.15 -8.76 17.17
CA GLU A 122 -12.51 -7.88 16.06
C GLU A 122 -12.18 -8.57 14.73
N GLN A 123 -13.03 -8.38 13.72
CA GLN A 123 -12.75 -8.85 12.37
C GLN A 123 -11.67 -7.97 11.74
N PRO A 124 -10.49 -8.49 11.36
CA PRO A 124 -9.47 -7.69 10.69
C PRO A 124 -9.97 -7.20 9.33
N GLN A 125 -9.59 -5.98 8.99
CA GLN A 125 -9.91 -5.31 7.72
C GLN A 125 -8.65 -4.71 7.12
N ALA A 126 -8.71 -4.38 5.83
CA ALA A 126 -7.68 -3.61 5.18
C ALA A 126 -8.27 -2.47 4.34
N VAL A 127 -7.48 -1.42 4.18
CA VAL A 127 -7.69 -0.38 3.18
C VAL A 127 -6.47 -0.36 2.27
N ALA A 128 -6.65 -0.81 1.03
CA ALA A 128 -5.60 -0.90 0.03
C ALA A 128 -5.64 0.28 -0.94
N SER A 129 -4.46 0.77 -1.29
CA SER A 129 -4.26 1.76 -2.33
C SER A 129 -4.52 1.20 -3.72
N LEU A 130 -4.98 2.08 -4.61
CA LEU A 130 -5.23 1.84 -6.02
C LEU A 130 -4.27 2.66 -6.88
N ASN A 131 -3.03 2.82 -6.41
CA ASN A 131 -2.02 3.58 -7.12
C ASN A 131 -1.86 3.08 -8.56
N GLY A 132 -1.82 4.01 -9.52
CA GLY A 132 -1.77 3.72 -10.96
C GLY A 132 -3.14 3.52 -11.63
N LEU A 133 -4.25 3.62 -10.89
CA LEU A 133 -5.59 3.53 -11.49
C LEU A 133 -5.83 4.64 -12.52
N CYS A 134 -5.40 5.88 -12.26
CA CYS A 134 -5.57 6.98 -13.24
C CYS A 134 -4.82 6.68 -14.54
N ASP A 135 -3.56 6.22 -14.45
CA ASP A 135 -2.74 5.89 -15.63
C ASP A 135 -3.32 4.72 -16.41
N TRP A 136 -3.87 3.71 -15.72
CA TRP A 136 -4.55 2.58 -16.35
C TRP A 136 -5.83 3.05 -17.08
N VAL A 137 -6.66 3.90 -16.46
CA VAL A 137 -7.85 4.46 -17.10
C VAL A 137 -7.47 5.35 -18.30
N ASP A 138 -6.46 6.21 -18.18
CA ASP A 138 -5.98 7.04 -19.30
C ASP A 138 -5.47 6.16 -20.46
N SER A 139 -4.75 5.08 -20.15
CA SER A 139 -4.31 4.10 -21.15
C SER A 139 -5.49 3.44 -21.87
N ALA A 140 -6.57 3.13 -21.15
CA ALA A 140 -7.80 2.58 -21.73
C ALA A 140 -8.52 3.60 -22.63
N ILE A 141 -8.60 4.86 -22.19
CA ILE A 141 -9.18 5.97 -22.98
C ILE A 141 -8.42 6.18 -24.30
N ARG A 142 -7.09 6.05 -24.27
CA ARG A 142 -6.23 6.15 -25.47
C ARG A 142 -6.27 4.91 -26.37
N GLY A 143 -6.97 3.85 -25.96
CA GLY A 143 -7.07 2.59 -26.70
C GLY A 143 -5.82 1.71 -26.61
N ASN A 144 -4.92 1.96 -25.65
CA ASN A 144 -3.72 1.14 -25.46
C ASN A 144 -4.03 -0.16 -24.72
N ILE A 145 -5.10 -0.18 -23.91
CA ILE A 145 -5.61 -1.35 -23.21
C ILE A 145 -7.13 -1.40 -23.34
N HIS A 146 -7.71 -2.58 -23.13
CA HIS A 146 -9.15 -2.76 -23.15
C HIS A 146 -9.75 -2.66 -21.73
N SER A 147 -10.87 -1.93 -21.61
CA SER A 147 -11.73 -1.92 -20.43
C SER A 147 -13.19 -2.06 -20.85
N GLU A 148 -13.87 -3.06 -20.28
CA GLU A 148 -15.28 -3.31 -20.54
C GLU A 148 -16.15 -2.22 -19.89
N GLU A 149 -15.83 -1.82 -18.66
CA GLU A 149 -16.57 -0.78 -17.95
C GLU A 149 -16.44 0.58 -18.61
N LEU A 150 -15.25 0.94 -19.10
CA LEU A 150 -15.05 2.19 -19.82
C LEU A 150 -15.85 2.21 -21.13
N SER A 151 -15.83 1.10 -21.87
CA SER A 151 -16.61 0.95 -23.11
C SER A 151 -18.11 1.07 -22.84
N ARG A 152 -18.60 0.48 -21.74
CA ARG A 152 -19.99 0.58 -21.30
C ARG A 152 -20.38 2.00 -20.93
N LEU A 153 -19.52 2.74 -20.22
CA LEU A 153 -19.75 4.14 -19.88
C LEU A 153 -19.84 5.00 -21.14
N GLN A 154 -18.90 4.84 -22.06
CA GLN A 154 -18.86 5.62 -23.31
C GLN A 154 -20.14 5.44 -24.16
N GLN A 155 -20.76 4.27 -24.12
CA GLN A 155 -21.97 3.99 -24.92
C GLN A 155 -23.27 4.43 -24.23
N ASN A 156 -23.33 4.35 -22.90
CA ASN A 156 -24.59 4.45 -22.16
C ASN A 156 -24.70 5.69 -21.26
N ASP A 157 -23.57 6.30 -20.89
CA ASP A 157 -23.53 7.41 -19.93
C ASP A 157 -22.37 8.37 -20.25
N GLN A 158 -22.61 9.22 -21.25
CA GLN A 158 -21.62 10.19 -21.72
C GLN A 158 -21.18 11.16 -20.61
N ALA A 159 -22.09 11.55 -19.71
CA ALA A 159 -21.78 12.47 -18.62
C ALA A 159 -20.82 11.86 -17.60
N SER A 160 -21.06 10.60 -17.19
CA SER A 160 -20.12 9.88 -16.33
C SER A 160 -18.83 9.54 -17.04
N PHE A 161 -18.85 9.23 -18.35
CA PHE A 161 -17.63 9.01 -19.13
C PHE A 161 -16.72 10.25 -19.14
N GLU A 162 -17.27 11.43 -19.42
CA GLU A 162 -16.52 12.69 -19.40
C GLU A 162 -15.98 13.02 -18.01
N ALA A 163 -16.73 12.70 -16.97
CA ALA A 163 -16.29 12.87 -15.58
C ALA A 163 -15.11 11.95 -15.25
N VAL A 164 -15.22 10.65 -15.59
CA VAL A 164 -14.13 9.67 -15.43
C VAL A 164 -12.89 10.09 -16.21
N GLN A 165 -13.05 10.53 -17.46
CA GLN A 165 -11.94 11.02 -18.27
C GLN A 165 -11.23 12.21 -17.62
N ALA A 166 -12.00 13.15 -17.06
CA ALA A 166 -11.44 14.31 -16.37
C ALA A 166 -10.70 13.92 -15.08
N ILE A 167 -11.21 12.94 -14.33
CA ILE A 167 -10.53 12.40 -13.13
C ILE A 167 -9.20 11.73 -13.54
N ALA A 168 -9.22 10.85 -14.54
CA ALA A 168 -8.05 10.09 -14.96
C ALA A 168 -6.93 10.97 -15.55
N THR A 169 -7.30 11.96 -16.37
CA THR A 169 -6.33 12.80 -17.08
C THR A 169 -5.94 14.06 -16.29
N GLY A 170 -6.71 14.43 -15.27
CA GLY A 170 -6.59 15.71 -14.58
C GLY A 170 -7.02 16.91 -15.44
N ILE A 171 -7.59 16.68 -16.63
CA ILE A 171 -8.02 17.73 -17.56
C ILE A 171 -9.50 18.06 -17.28
N PRO A 172 -9.86 19.33 -17.00
CA PRO A 172 -11.25 19.71 -16.75
C PRO A 172 -12.18 19.42 -17.93
N ARG A 173 -13.44 19.07 -17.64
CA ARG A 173 -14.50 18.95 -18.64
C ARG A 173 -14.74 20.28 -19.34
N SER A 174 -15.31 20.23 -20.55
CA SER A 174 -15.71 21.44 -21.28
C SER A 174 -16.59 22.35 -20.42
N GLY A 175 -16.34 23.66 -20.47
CA GLY A 175 -17.03 24.66 -19.64
C GLY A 175 -16.57 24.74 -18.18
N HIS A 176 -15.57 23.96 -17.76
CA HIS A 176 -15.01 23.98 -16.40
C HIS A 176 -13.53 24.39 -16.42
N SER A 177 -13.07 25.08 -15.37
CA SER A 177 -11.67 25.51 -15.22
C SER A 177 -10.82 24.55 -14.38
N VAL A 178 -11.45 23.64 -13.64
CA VAL A 178 -10.79 22.71 -12.71
C VAL A 178 -11.54 21.37 -12.66
N VAL A 179 -10.83 20.28 -12.33
CA VAL A 179 -11.43 19.00 -11.93
C VAL A 179 -11.91 19.11 -10.48
N GLY A 180 -13.08 19.72 -10.30
CA GLY A 180 -13.66 20.00 -8.98
C GLY A 180 -14.50 18.84 -8.42
N GLU A 181 -14.99 19.01 -7.19
CA GLU A 181 -15.82 18.03 -6.47
C GLU A 181 -17.03 17.55 -7.29
N GLY A 182 -17.69 18.44 -8.04
CA GLY A 182 -18.79 18.07 -8.94
C GLY A 182 -18.39 17.03 -10.00
N THR A 183 -17.15 17.08 -10.50
CA THR A 183 -16.65 16.08 -11.45
C THR A 183 -16.49 14.71 -10.79
N TYR A 184 -15.96 14.67 -9.56
CA TYR A 184 -15.85 13.43 -8.80
C TYR A 184 -17.22 12.85 -8.44
N LEU A 185 -18.19 13.70 -8.09
CA LEU A 185 -19.57 13.26 -7.84
C LEU A 185 -20.19 12.62 -9.08
N ASP A 186 -20.13 13.28 -10.23
CA ASP A 186 -20.68 12.78 -11.50
C ASP A 186 -19.99 11.48 -11.97
N GLY A 187 -18.70 11.32 -11.67
CA GLY A 187 -17.90 10.14 -12.02
C GLY A 187 -18.00 8.99 -11.02
N THR A 188 -18.65 9.16 -9.86
CA THR A 188 -18.52 8.22 -8.72
C THR A 188 -18.87 6.77 -9.09
N ALA A 189 -19.99 6.54 -9.79
CA ALA A 189 -20.42 5.19 -10.14
C ALA A 189 -19.46 4.53 -11.15
N GLY A 190 -19.08 5.27 -12.19
CA GLY A 190 -18.13 4.80 -13.20
C GLY A 190 -16.74 4.53 -12.62
N TRP A 191 -16.24 5.44 -11.77
CA TRP A 191 -14.93 5.31 -11.13
C TRP A 191 -14.86 4.09 -10.21
N LYS A 192 -15.93 3.81 -9.45
CA LYS A 192 -16.00 2.59 -8.63
C LYS A 192 -16.01 1.31 -9.47
N ALA A 193 -16.75 1.28 -10.58
CA ALA A 193 -16.77 0.13 -11.48
C ALA A 193 -15.39 -0.13 -12.10
N LEU A 194 -14.74 0.91 -12.60
CA LEU A 194 -13.37 0.84 -13.13
C LEU A 194 -12.36 0.41 -12.06
N SER A 195 -12.51 0.89 -10.81
CA SER A 195 -11.67 0.44 -9.70
C SER A 195 -11.81 -1.06 -9.45
N VAL A 196 -13.02 -1.63 -9.54
CA VAL A 196 -13.22 -3.07 -9.43
C VAL A 196 -12.57 -3.81 -10.59
N GLU A 197 -12.75 -3.37 -11.83
CA GLU A 197 -12.10 -3.96 -13.01
C GLU A 197 -10.56 -3.96 -12.86
N PHE A 198 -9.97 -2.83 -12.46
CA PHE A 198 -8.54 -2.68 -12.18
C PHE A 198 -8.04 -3.70 -11.15
N LEU A 199 -8.81 -3.94 -10.08
CA LEU A 199 -8.49 -4.93 -9.06
C LEU A 199 -8.64 -6.38 -9.54
N LEU A 200 -9.59 -6.66 -10.43
CA LEU A 200 -9.77 -7.98 -11.04
C LEU A 200 -8.63 -8.32 -11.99
N GLN A 201 -8.07 -7.32 -12.67
CA GLN A 201 -6.86 -7.46 -13.49
C GLN A 201 -5.57 -7.56 -12.67
N GLY A 202 -5.64 -7.51 -11.33
CA GLY A 202 -4.49 -7.67 -10.44
C GLY A 202 -3.54 -6.47 -10.43
N MET A 203 -4.03 -5.27 -10.76
CA MET A 203 -3.17 -4.09 -10.93
C MET A 203 -2.76 -3.41 -9.61
N SER A 204 -3.52 -3.62 -8.52
CA SER A 204 -3.17 -3.09 -7.18
C SER A 204 -2.29 -4.07 -6.41
N LYS A 205 -1.01 -3.71 -6.23
CA LYS A 205 -0.04 -4.49 -5.45
C LYS A 205 -0.48 -4.72 -4.00
N GLU A 206 -1.01 -3.69 -3.35
CA GLU A 206 -1.44 -3.77 -1.95
C GLU A 206 -2.70 -4.63 -1.78
N CYS A 207 -3.64 -4.56 -2.74
CA CYS A 207 -4.78 -5.45 -2.77
C CYS A 207 -4.35 -6.92 -3.00
N ASN A 208 -3.38 -7.14 -3.89
CA ASN A 208 -2.81 -8.47 -4.15
C ASN A 208 -2.13 -9.05 -2.90
N LEU A 209 -1.33 -8.25 -2.20
CA LEU A 209 -0.73 -8.60 -0.90
C LEU A 209 -1.79 -9.11 0.07
N TYR A 210 -2.88 -8.37 0.28
CA TYR A 210 -3.92 -8.77 1.23
C TYR A 210 -4.70 -10.00 0.76
N LYS A 211 -4.94 -10.16 -0.54
CA LYS A 211 -5.58 -11.36 -1.11
C LYS A 211 -4.76 -12.64 -0.84
N GLN A 212 -3.42 -12.57 -0.72
CA GLN A 212 -2.59 -13.71 -0.31
C GLN A 212 -2.88 -14.22 1.12
N ARG A 213 -3.60 -13.42 1.92
CA ARG A 213 -4.07 -13.77 3.27
C ARG A 213 -5.59 -13.83 3.34
N ASN A 214 -6.23 -14.31 2.26
CA ASN A 214 -7.67 -14.52 2.14
C ASN A 214 -8.53 -13.25 2.30
N ALA A 215 -7.96 -12.06 2.13
CA ALA A 215 -8.75 -10.84 2.13
C ALA A 215 -9.70 -10.82 0.93
N ARG A 216 -10.96 -10.44 1.17
CA ARG A 216 -11.97 -10.26 0.12
C ARG A 216 -12.36 -8.81 0.02
N LEU A 217 -12.48 -8.33 -1.22
CA LEU A 217 -13.01 -7.00 -1.51
C LEU A 217 -14.44 -6.88 -1.00
N VAL A 218 -14.71 -5.83 -0.23
CA VAL A 218 -16.04 -5.50 0.31
C VAL A 218 -16.63 -4.30 -0.41
N SER A 219 -15.84 -3.24 -0.56
CA SER A 219 -16.27 -1.99 -1.19
C SER A 219 -15.11 -1.22 -1.81
N ILE A 220 -15.45 -0.31 -2.72
CA ILE A 220 -14.57 0.78 -3.14
C ILE A 220 -15.04 2.05 -2.45
N GLU A 221 -14.14 2.63 -1.66
CA GLU A 221 -14.33 3.91 -0.99
C GLU A 221 -13.88 5.02 -1.95
N HIS A 222 -14.84 5.80 -2.44
CA HIS A 222 -14.57 6.88 -3.38
C HIS A 222 -14.14 8.15 -2.64
N MET A 223 -13.09 8.83 -3.12
CA MET A 223 -12.48 9.99 -2.46
C MET A 223 -12.13 9.77 -0.97
N ALA A 224 -11.68 8.55 -0.64
CA ALA A 224 -11.21 8.19 0.70
C ALA A 224 -9.90 8.92 1.06
N ASP A 225 -9.03 9.16 0.09
CA ASP A 225 -7.84 10.00 0.24
C ASP A 225 -7.88 11.15 -0.77
N ARG A 226 -7.86 12.38 -0.25
CA ARG A 226 -7.97 13.63 -1.02
C ARG A 226 -6.64 14.37 -1.14
N SER A 227 -5.53 13.73 -0.77
CA SER A 227 -4.20 14.31 -0.95
C SER A 227 -3.93 14.53 -2.45
N PRO A 228 -3.31 15.66 -2.85
CA PRO A 228 -3.09 15.96 -4.26
C PRO A 228 -2.35 14.84 -5.01
N ALA A 229 -1.33 14.24 -4.38
CA ALA A 229 -0.56 13.15 -4.97
C ALA A 229 -1.42 11.89 -5.21
N TYR A 230 -2.33 11.56 -4.29
CA TYR A 230 -3.15 10.36 -4.43
C TYR A 230 -4.35 10.56 -5.35
N LEU A 231 -4.90 11.77 -5.42
CA LEU A 231 -5.87 12.15 -6.45
C LEU A 231 -5.29 11.97 -7.86
N GLN A 232 -4.03 12.38 -8.07
CA GLN A 232 -3.35 12.20 -9.35
C GLN A 232 -3.13 10.73 -9.72
N SER A 233 -2.82 9.88 -8.73
CA SER A 233 -2.51 8.46 -8.95
C SER A 233 -3.75 7.57 -9.09
N ALA A 234 -4.79 7.84 -8.30
CA ALA A 234 -5.91 6.91 -8.11
C ALA A 234 -7.30 7.57 -8.07
N GLY A 235 -7.41 8.88 -8.32
CA GLY A 235 -8.67 9.61 -8.21
C GLY A 235 -9.27 9.58 -6.79
N GLY A 236 -8.43 9.35 -5.78
CA GLY A 236 -8.83 9.26 -4.38
C GLY A 236 -9.56 7.97 -3.99
N ALA A 237 -9.66 6.99 -4.88
CA ALA A 237 -10.31 5.72 -4.58
C ALA A 237 -9.40 4.79 -3.77
N MET A 238 -9.99 4.07 -2.81
CA MET A 238 -9.31 3.02 -2.04
C MET A 238 -10.20 1.77 -1.97
N ALA A 239 -9.59 0.60 -1.89
CA ALA A 239 -10.30 -0.66 -1.73
C ALA A 239 -10.41 -1.03 -0.26
N ARG A 240 -11.62 -1.35 0.21
CA ARG A 240 -11.85 -1.93 1.54
C ARG A 240 -11.95 -3.44 1.42
N LEU A 241 -11.18 -4.15 2.22
CA LEU A 241 -11.18 -5.61 2.25
C LEU A 241 -11.38 -6.14 3.68
N PHE A 242 -12.03 -7.29 3.82
CA PHE A 242 -12.11 -8.04 5.08
C PHE A 242 -11.30 -9.33 4.97
N PHE A 243 -10.60 -9.67 6.05
CA PHE A 243 -9.95 -10.98 6.17
C PHE A 243 -10.97 -12.00 6.70
N LEU A 244 -10.97 -13.20 6.12
CA LEU A 244 -11.91 -14.29 6.42
C LEU A 244 -11.23 -15.50 7.05
#